data_AF-A0A661TRD9-F1
#
_entry.id   AF-A0A661TRD9-F1
#
_cell.length_a   1.000
_cell.length_b   1.000
_cell.length_c   1.000
_cell.angle_alpha   90.00
_cell.angle_beta   90.00
_cell.angle_gamma   90.00
#
_symmetry.space_group_name_H-M   'P 1'
#
loop_
_entity.id
_entity.type
_entity.pdbx_description
1 polymer ?
#
loop_
_entity_poly.entity_id
_entity_poly.type
_entity_poly.pdbx_seq_one_letter_code
_entity_poly.pdbx_strand_id
1 'polypeptide(L)'
;MFLKKIIKKNSWLFVANSKIILAFKKIFGGIFLSIGTIGASVAIVVFLVLVFHPSSSWLNMVMVDFKLIEVAGVILYYLLLLSVLSIALIPLIFVMILGLMLFFSKKKFFNKKLFSRLIIYFFIWLVIFLLLSSCTESKFELKKALMKENIIEEHFDIKDFNNIYVSRFVKFDEIKIIQGDKFDIAVKGSQYARIGLDFERIDDKTLFIKRSELETYYNTEIWTMENRDALFPAGTKHLVIEITMPDIEKIEIEGGHIELANFEVD
;
A
#
# COMPACT_ATOMS: atom_id res chain seq x y z
N MET A 1 46.96 -54.49 -21.02
CA MET A 1 45.57 -54.96 -20.75
C MET A 1 45.02 -54.49 -19.40
N PHE A 2 45.85 -54.35 -18.35
CA PHE A 2 45.43 -53.94 -16.99
C PHE A 2 44.86 -52.51 -16.87
N LEU A 3 45.45 -51.52 -17.58
CA LEU A 3 45.02 -50.12 -17.53
C LEU A 3 43.57 -49.90 -18.04
N LYS A 4 43.18 -50.58 -19.13
CA LYS A 4 41.80 -50.55 -19.66
C LYS A 4 40.78 -51.09 -18.65
N LYS A 5 41.16 -52.06 -17.82
CA LYS A 5 40.29 -52.67 -16.80
C LYS A 5 40.08 -51.73 -15.61
N ILE A 6 41.11 -50.97 -15.22
CA ILE A 6 41.05 -49.96 -14.14
C ILE A 6 40.22 -48.75 -14.59
N ILE A 7 40.44 -48.24 -15.81
CA ILE A 7 39.65 -47.13 -16.37
C ILE A 7 38.17 -47.51 -16.49
N LYS A 8 37.85 -48.73 -16.93
CA LYS A 8 36.47 -49.22 -17.05
C LYS A 8 35.78 -49.45 -15.68
N LYS A 9 36.57 -49.78 -14.63
CA LYS A 9 36.08 -49.93 -13.26
C LYS A 9 35.83 -48.57 -12.60
N ASN A 10 36.70 -47.59 -12.81
CA ASN A 10 36.52 -46.22 -12.30
C ASN A 10 35.45 -45.44 -13.07
N SER A 11 35.29 -45.66 -14.39
CA SER A 11 34.20 -45.02 -15.15
C SER A 11 32.81 -45.46 -14.67
N TRP A 12 32.68 -46.70 -14.20
CA TRP A 12 31.43 -47.22 -13.63
C TRP A 12 31.06 -46.54 -12.31
N LEU A 13 32.05 -46.26 -11.45
CA LEU A 13 31.85 -45.50 -10.21
C LEU A 13 31.43 -44.06 -10.50
N PHE A 14 32.04 -43.39 -11.48
CA PHE A 14 31.62 -42.04 -11.90
C PHE A 14 30.21 -42.00 -12.51
N VAL A 15 29.83 -43.01 -13.30
CA VAL A 15 28.48 -43.13 -13.89
C VAL A 15 27.42 -43.48 -12.85
N ALA A 16 27.77 -44.27 -11.83
CA ALA A 16 26.87 -44.54 -10.70
C ALA A 16 26.65 -43.29 -9.84
N ASN A 17 27.73 -42.54 -9.54
CA ASN A 17 27.64 -41.29 -8.79
C ASN A 17 26.81 -40.22 -9.53
N SER A 18 26.98 -40.10 -10.85
CA SER A 18 26.21 -39.13 -11.63
C SER A 18 24.71 -39.44 -11.67
N LYS A 19 24.32 -40.73 -11.69
CA LYS A 19 22.91 -41.15 -11.61
C LYS A 19 22.29 -40.88 -10.24
N ILE A 20 23.03 -41.12 -9.16
CA ILE A 20 22.57 -40.85 -7.79
C ILE A 20 22.40 -39.34 -7.58
N ILE A 21 23.37 -38.52 -7.99
CA ILE A 21 23.29 -37.05 -7.91
C ILE A 21 22.09 -36.53 -8.72
N LEU A 22 21.84 -37.09 -9.92
CA LEU A 22 20.70 -36.68 -10.75
C LEU A 22 19.36 -37.08 -10.15
N ALA A 23 19.28 -38.25 -9.49
CA ALA A 23 18.09 -38.68 -8.75
C ALA A 23 17.84 -37.79 -7.53
N PHE A 24 18.89 -37.46 -6.78
CA PHE A 24 18.81 -36.56 -5.63
C PHE A 24 18.32 -35.16 -6.05
N LYS A 25 18.89 -34.57 -7.11
CA LYS A 25 18.45 -33.28 -7.65
C LYS A 25 16.98 -33.29 -8.08
N LYS A 26 16.48 -34.39 -8.64
CA LYS A 26 15.07 -34.52 -9.05
C LYS A 26 14.13 -34.60 -7.85
N ILE A 27 14.48 -35.41 -6.86
CA ILE A 27 13.66 -35.63 -5.65
C ILE A 27 13.62 -34.34 -4.83
N PHE A 28 14.78 -33.78 -4.47
CA PHE A 28 14.84 -32.55 -3.68
C PHE A 28 14.31 -31.35 -4.47
N GLY A 29 14.68 -31.21 -5.75
CA GLY A 29 14.13 -30.14 -6.60
C GLY A 29 12.61 -30.22 -6.73
N GLY A 30 12.04 -31.42 -6.87
CA GLY A 30 10.59 -31.62 -6.88
C GLY A 30 9.93 -31.23 -5.57
N ILE A 31 10.46 -31.68 -4.43
CA ILE A 31 9.97 -31.32 -3.09
C ILE A 31 10.03 -29.81 -2.86
N PHE A 32 11.17 -29.17 -3.12
CA PHE A 32 11.34 -27.73 -2.91
C PHE A 32 10.41 -26.92 -3.81
N LEU A 33 10.22 -27.30 -5.06
CA LEU A 33 9.28 -26.62 -5.96
C LEU A 33 7.84 -26.80 -5.49
N SER A 34 7.40 -28.01 -5.14
CA SER A 34 6.03 -28.25 -4.69
C SER A 34 5.72 -27.56 -3.36
N ILE A 35 6.59 -27.72 -2.34
CA ILE A 35 6.39 -27.05 -1.03
C ILE A 35 6.50 -25.53 -1.18
N GLY A 36 7.48 -25.05 -1.97
CA GLY A 36 7.65 -23.64 -2.26
C GLY A 36 6.42 -23.02 -2.92
N THR A 37 5.76 -23.72 -3.85
CA THR A 37 4.52 -23.24 -4.47
C THR A 37 3.34 -23.16 -3.50
N ILE A 38 3.24 -24.09 -2.54
CA ILE A 38 2.22 -24.03 -1.49
C ILE A 38 2.47 -22.82 -0.59
N GLY A 39 3.73 -22.63 -0.14
CA GLY A 39 4.13 -21.47 0.66
C GLY A 39 3.87 -20.14 -0.06
N ALA A 40 4.23 -20.05 -1.33
CA ALA A 40 3.95 -18.88 -2.17
C ALA A 40 2.45 -18.62 -2.33
N SER A 41 1.64 -19.67 -2.51
CA SER A 41 0.18 -19.53 -2.61
C SER A 41 -0.43 -18.99 -1.32
N VAL A 42 0.00 -19.50 -0.16
CA VAL A 42 -0.44 -18.99 1.14
C VAL A 42 -0.01 -17.53 1.32
N ALA A 43 1.25 -17.20 1.01
CA ALA A 43 1.76 -15.84 1.09
C ALA A 43 0.97 -14.86 0.21
N ILE A 44 0.61 -15.26 -1.02
CA ILE A 44 -0.23 -14.44 -1.92
C ILE A 44 -1.61 -14.23 -1.34
N VAL A 45 -2.25 -15.27 -0.79
CA VAL A 45 -3.59 -15.13 -0.17
C VAL A 45 -3.51 -14.19 1.03
N VAL A 46 -2.52 -14.36 1.91
CA VAL A 46 -2.31 -13.46 3.06
C VAL A 46 -2.05 -12.03 2.60
N PHE A 47 -1.17 -11.83 1.61
CA PHE A 47 -0.88 -10.52 1.03
C PHE A 47 -2.15 -9.87 0.46
N LEU A 48 -2.95 -10.60 -0.29
CA LEU A 48 -4.20 -10.08 -0.86
C LEU A 48 -5.22 -9.72 0.23
N VAL A 49 -5.33 -10.51 1.30
CA VAL A 49 -6.17 -10.15 2.45
C VAL A 49 -5.66 -8.88 3.13
N LEU A 50 -4.35 -8.76 3.37
CA LEU A 50 -3.79 -7.58 4.02
C LEU A 50 -3.93 -6.30 3.17
N VAL A 51 -3.72 -6.42 1.86
CA VAL A 51 -3.63 -5.29 0.92
C VAL A 51 -4.96 -4.91 0.29
N PHE A 52 -5.95 -5.82 0.26
CA PHE A 52 -7.23 -5.49 -0.35
C PHE A 52 -8.38 -5.50 0.65
N HIS A 53 -8.36 -6.27 1.75
CA HIS A 53 -9.51 -6.34 2.65
C HIS A 53 -9.82 -4.96 3.28
N PRO A 54 -11.04 -4.41 3.11
CA PRO A 54 -11.36 -3.04 3.50
C PRO A 54 -11.39 -2.78 5.01
N SER A 55 -11.40 -3.87 5.81
CA SER A 55 -11.24 -3.81 7.27
C SER A 55 -9.84 -4.25 7.74
N SER A 56 -8.89 -4.43 6.82
CA SER A 56 -7.50 -4.71 7.19
C SER A 56 -6.93 -3.50 7.92
N SER A 57 -6.43 -3.72 9.14
CA SER A 57 -5.72 -2.68 9.89
C SER A 57 -4.51 -2.17 9.12
N TRP A 58 -3.83 -3.04 8.38
CA TRP A 58 -2.71 -2.69 7.52
C TRP A 58 -3.11 -1.75 6.38
N LEU A 59 -4.26 -1.98 5.75
CA LEU A 59 -4.77 -1.09 4.69
C LEU A 59 -5.14 0.29 5.25
N ASN A 60 -5.80 0.32 6.41
CA ASN A 60 -6.13 1.57 7.10
C ASN A 60 -4.87 2.35 7.54
N MET A 61 -3.75 1.67 7.75
CA MET A 61 -2.47 2.31 8.02
C MET A 61 -1.78 2.78 6.73
N VAL A 62 -1.71 1.97 5.67
CA VAL A 62 -0.83 2.24 4.51
C VAL A 62 -1.52 3.02 3.38
N MET A 63 -2.83 2.94 3.21
CA MET A 63 -3.57 3.69 2.18
C MET A 63 -4.57 4.64 2.83
N VAL A 64 -4.12 5.87 3.07
CA VAL A 64 -4.96 6.95 3.63
C VAL A 64 -5.78 7.64 2.54
N ASP A 65 -5.31 7.66 1.30
CA ASP A 65 -5.97 8.45 0.25
C ASP A 65 -7.35 7.90 -0.11
N PHE A 66 -7.53 6.58 -0.30
CA PHE A 66 -8.84 5.98 -0.64
C PHE A 66 -8.90 4.47 -0.41
N LYS A 67 -10.03 3.96 0.11
CA LYS A 67 -10.34 2.54 -0.02
C LYS A 67 -10.74 2.25 -1.47
N LEU A 68 -10.00 1.36 -2.15
CA LEU A 68 -10.27 0.96 -3.55
C LEU A 68 -11.74 0.61 -3.81
N ILE A 69 -12.41 0.01 -2.82
CA ILE A 69 -13.83 -0.36 -2.89
C ILE A 69 -14.77 0.84 -2.99
N GLU A 70 -14.42 1.99 -2.40
CA GLU A 70 -15.22 3.23 -2.44
C GLU A 70 -15.06 4.01 -3.75
N VAL A 71 -14.05 3.67 -4.56
CA VAL A 71 -13.79 4.30 -5.85
C VAL A 71 -14.27 3.42 -6.98
N ALA A 72 -13.86 2.16 -6.99
CA ALA A 72 -14.23 1.20 -8.02
C ALA A 72 -15.69 0.74 -7.86
N GLY A 73 -16.20 0.69 -6.62
CA GLY A 73 -17.45 0.03 -6.25
C GLY A 73 -17.25 -1.46 -6.00
N VAL A 74 -18.16 -2.06 -5.22
CA VAL A 74 -18.06 -3.44 -4.71
C VAL A 74 -17.78 -4.46 -5.82
N ILE A 75 -18.54 -4.41 -6.93
CA ILE A 75 -18.44 -5.39 -8.02
C ILE A 75 -17.08 -5.34 -8.71
N LEU A 76 -16.64 -4.13 -9.13
CA LEU A 76 -15.38 -3.97 -9.84
C LEU A 76 -14.19 -4.30 -8.94
N TYR A 77 -14.28 -3.93 -7.66
CA TYR A 77 -13.27 -4.24 -6.65
C TYR A 77 -13.06 -5.76 -6.51
N TYR A 78 -14.12 -6.56 -6.32
CA TYR A 78 -13.98 -8.02 -6.19
C TYR A 78 -13.54 -8.68 -7.49
N LEU A 79 -13.97 -8.17 -8.64
CA LEU A 79 -13.55 -8.68 -9.94
C LEU A 79 -12.06 -8.41 -10.19
N LEU A 80 -11.56 -7.24 -9.79
CA LEU A 80 -10.13 -6.90 -9.85
C LEU A 80 -9.34 -7.84 -8.93
N LEU A 81 -9.78 -8.03 -7.68
CA LEU A 81 -9.14 -8.95 -6.74
C LEU A 81 -9.05 -10.38 -7.29
N LEU A 82 -10.16 -10.88 -7.84
CA LEU A 82 -10.23 -12.20 -8.44
C LEU A 82 -9.32 -12.34 -9.66
N SER A 83 -9.19 -11.27 -10.46
CA SER A 83 -8.29 -11.25 -11.61
C SER A 83 -6.83 -11.30 -11.19
N VAL A 84 -6.41 -10.52 -10.19
CA VAL A 84 -5.04 -10.53 -9.63
C VAL A 84 -4.73 -11.90 -9.03
N LEU A 85 -5.65 -12.45 -8.24
CA LEU A 85 -5.50 -13.78 -7.64
C LEU A 85 -5.31 -14.84 -8.73
N SER A 86 -6.09 -14.79 -9.81
CA SER A 86 -6.00 -15.74 -10.91
C SER A 86 -4.69 -15.63 -11.68
N ILE A 87 -4.24 -14.40 -11.97
CA ILE A 87 -2.96 -14.12 -12.64
C ILE A 87 -1.78 -14.63 -11.80
N ALA A 88 -1.87 -14.54 -10.47
CA ALA A 88 -0.82 -15.01 -9.57
C ALA A 88 -0.85 -16.54 -9.37
N LEU A 89 -2.02 -17.14 -9.20
CA LEU A 89 -2.17 -18.57 -8.91
C LEU A 89 -1.96 -19.47 -10.13
N ILE A 90 -2.35 -19.04 -11.34
CA ILE A 90 -2.21 -19.89 -12.53
C ILE A 90 -0.75 -20.27 -12.80
N PRO A 91 0.23 -19.34 -12.81
CA PRO A 91 1.67 -19.68 -12.89
C PRO A 91 2.13 -20.64 -11.79
N LEU A 92 1.64 -20.47 -10.55
CA LEU A 92 2.00 -21.37 -9.45
C LEU A 92 1.49 -22.80 -9.67
N ILE A 93 0.32 -22.96 -10.27
CA ILE A 93 -0.18 -24.29 -10.68
C ILE A 93 0.78 -24.94 -11.68
N PHE A 94 1.33 -24.19 -12.64
CA PHE A 94 2.35 -24.71 -13.57
C PHE A 94 3.60 -25.18 -12.84
N VAL A 95 4.13 -24.36 -11.92
CA VAL A 95 5.32 -24.70 -11.13
C VAL A 95 5.05 -25.92 -10.24
N MET A 96 3.86 -26.02 -9.65
CA MET A 96 3.46 -27.15 -8.81
C MET A 96 3.42 -28.45 -9.62
N ILE A 97 2.81 -28.43 -10.81
CA ILE A 97 2.79 -29.60 -11.71
C ILE A 97 4.21 -29.99 -12.12
N LEU A 98 5.08 -29.02 -12.41
CA LEU A 98 6.48 -29.27 -12.75
C LEU A 98 7.26 -29.88 -11.58
N GLY A 99 7.03 -29.41 -10.34
CA GLY A 99 7.59 -30.02 -9.12
C GLY A 99 7.15 -31.47 -8.94
N LEU A 100 5.86 -31.75 -9.11
CA LEU A 100 5.30 -33.12 -9.04
C LEU A 100 5.88 -34.03 -10.13
N MET A 101 6.08 -33.51 -11.35
CA MET A 101 6.72 -34.25 -12.45
C MET A 101 8.16 -34.64 -12.11
N LEU A 102 8.93 -33.72 -11.53
CA LEU A 102 10.32 -33.98 -11.13
C LEU A 102 10.39 -35.01 -9.99
N PHE A 103 9.50 -34.88 -9.01
CA PHE A 103 9.45 -35.77 -7.85
C PHE A 103 9.08 -37.21 -8.24
N PHE A 104 7.99 -37.40 -8.97
CA PHE A 104 7.52 -38.73 -9.34
C PHE A 104 8.19 -39.30 -10.60
N SER A 105 9.01 -38.52 -11.31
CA SER A 105 9.68 -38.90 -12.56
C SER A 105 8.72 -39.49 -13.62
N LYS A 106 7.43 -39.13 -13.56
CA LYS A 106 6.38 -39.63 -14.46
C LYS A 106 5.93 -38.53 -15.40
N LYS A 107 6.11 -38.74 -16.71
CA LYS A 107 5.58 -37.84 -17.76
C LYS A 107 4.05 -37.73 -17.77
N LYS A 108 3.34 -38.67 -17.13
CA LYS A 108 1.87 -38.74 -17.09
C LYS A 108 1.20 -37.53 -16.41
N PHE A 109 1.94 -36.77 -15.59
CA PHE A 109 1.41 -35.56 -14.95
C PHE A 109 1.31 -34.37 -15.91
N PHE A 110 1.98 -34.41 -17.07
CA PHE A 110 1.90 -33.35 -18.08
C PHE A 110 0.69 -33.56 -18.99
N ASN A 111 -0.41 -32.84 -18.73
CA ASN A 111 -1.58 -32.85 -19.59
C ASN A 111 -1.58 -31.61 -20.50
N LYS A 112 -1.13 -31.78 -21.76
CA LYS A 112 -1.06 -30.68 -22.74
C LYS A 112 -2.39 -29.93 -22.91
N LYS A 113 -3.53 -30.62 -22.81
CA LYS A 113 -4.88 -30.02 -22.90
C LYS A 113 -5.20 -29.16 -21.68
N LEU A 114 -4.80 -29.59 -20.48
CA LEU A 114 -4.94 -28.79 -19.25
C LEU A 114 -4.06 -27.53 -19.32
N PHE A 115 -2.79 -27.68 -19.72
CA PHE A 115 -1.84 -26.56 -19.83
C PHE A 115 -2.34 -25.51 -20.83
N SER A 116 -2.81 -25.95 -22.00
CA SER A 116 -3.40 -25.06 -23.00
C SER A 116 -4.61 -24.28 -22.46
N ARG A 117 -5.49 -24.94 -21.69
CA ARG A 117 -6.64 -24.27 -21.04
C ARG A 117 -6.20 -23.26 -19.98
N LEU A 118 -5.23 -23.61 -19.15
CA LEU A 118 -4.69 -22.69 -18.13
C LEU A 118 -4.05 -21.45 -18.75
N ILE A 119 -3.34 -21.59 -19.87
CA ILE A 119 -2.81 -20.44 -20.62
C ILE A 119 -3.95 -19.55 -21.12
N ILE A 120 -5.00 -20.12 -21.69
CA ILE A 120 -6.17 -19.36 -22.14
C ILE A 120 -6.83 -18.61 -20.97
N TYR A 121 -7.05 -19.29 -19.83
CA TYR A 121 -7.61 -18.65 -18.64
C TYR A 121 -6.72 -17.54 -18.10
N PHE A 122 -5.40 -17.72 -18.12
CA PHE A 122 -4.44 -16.69 -17.73
C PHE A 122 -4.62 -15.43 -18.59
N PHE A 123 -4.67 -15.57 -19.91
CA PHE A 123 -4.88 -14.43 -20.80
C PHE A 123 -6.25 -13.77 -20.63
N ILE A 124 -7.31 -14.55 -20.40
CA ILE A 124 -8.64 -13.99 -20.12
C ILE A 124 -8.59 -13.12 -18.86
N TRP A 125 -8.02 -13.63 -17.76
CA TRP A 125 -7.90 -12.86 -16.52
C TRP A 125 -6.98 -11.65 -16.66
N LEU A 126 -5.91 -11.77 -17.45
CA LEU A 126 -5.02 -10.65 -17.74
C LEU A 126 -5.75 -9.53 -18.49
N VAL A 127 -6.54 -9.86 -19.52
CA VAL A 127 -7.34 -8.87 -20.25
C VAL A 127 -8.37 -8.23 -19.33
N ILE A 128 -9.08 -9.02 -18.52
CA ILE A 128 -10.02 -8.48 -17.52
C ILE A 128 -9.32 -7.53 -16.55
N PHE A 129 -8.14 -7.91 -16.03
CA PHE A 129 -7.36 -7.07 -15.12
C PHE A 129 -6.95 -5.75 -15.78
N LEU A 130 -6.46 -5.78 -17.03
CA LEU A 130 -6.05 -4.56 -17.75
C LEU A 130 -7.23 -3.62 -17.97
N LEU A 131 -8.39 -4.14 -18.39
CA LEU A 131 -9.60 -3.35 -18.59
C LEU A 131 -10.11 -2.73 -17.27
N LEU A 132 -10.13 -3.53 -16.19
CA LEU A 132 -10.56 -3.06 -14.87
C LEU A 132 -9.60 -2.05 -14.27
N SER A 133 -8.29 -2.23 -14.45
CA SER A 133 -7.27 -1.31 -13.96
C SER A 133 -7.43 0.06 -14.61
N SER A 134 -7.57 0.10 -15.94
CA SER A 134 -7.80 1.36 -16.67
C SER A 134 -9.11 2.05 -16.27
N CYS A 135 -10.19 1.29 -16.07
CA CYS A 135 -11.45 1.85 -15.59
C CYS A 135 -11.35 2.37 -14.14
N THR A 136 -10.59 1.68 -13.30
CA THR A 136 -10.39 2.07 -11.90
C THR A 136 -9.56 3.35 -11.82
N GLU A 137 -8.49 3.46 -12.60
CA GLU A 137 -7.65 4.65 -12.72
C GLU A 137 -8.47 5.88 -13.15
N SER A 138 -9.33 5.76 -14.16
CA SER A 138 -10.18 6.90 -14.56
C SER A 138 -11.17 7.32 -13.48
N LYS A 139 -11.73 6.36 -12.73
CA LYS A 139 -12.60 6.65 -11.59
C LYS A 139 -11.84 7.32 -10.44
N PHE A 140 -10.58 6.94 -10.22
CA PHE A 140 -9.71 7.60 -9.24
C PHE A 140 -9.45 9.05 -9.62
N GLU A 141 -9.04 9.31 -10.86
CA GLU A 141 -8.78 10.68 -11.32
C GLU A 141 -10.04 11.54 -11.25
N LEU A 142 -11.20 10.99 -11.61
CA LEU A 142 -12.48 11.70 -11.49
C LEU A 142 -12.84 11.98 -10.03
N LYS A 143 -12.70 11.00 -9.12
CA LYS A 143 -12.98 11.21 -7.68
C LYS A 143 -12.01 12.22 -7.08
N LYS A 144 -10.73 12.16 -7.44
CA LYS A 144 -9.69 13.11 -7.04
C LYS A 144 -10.04 14.53 -7.51
N ALA A 145 -10.46 14.70 -8.76
CA ALA A 145 -10.90 15.99 -9.29
C ALA A 145 -12.11 16.54 -8.52
N LEU A 146 -13.16 15.73 -8.33
CA LEU A 146 -14.34 16.11 -7.54
C LEU A 146 -13.99 16.53 -6.11
N MET A 147 -13.04 15.86 -5.46
CA MET A 147 -12.61 16.19 -4.11
C MET A 147 -11.75 17.45 -4.02
N LYS A 148 -10.98 17.76 -5.07
CA LYS A 148 -10.25 19.02 -5.16
C LYS A 148 -11.21 20.21 -5.30
N GLU A 149 -12.34 20.02 -5.96
CA GLU A 149 -13.36 21.06 -6.14
C GLU A 149 -14.32 21.18 -4.94
N ASN A 150 -14.59 20.08 -4.24
CA ASN A 150 -15.51 20.06 -3.10
C ASN A 150 -14.87 20.64 -1.82
N ILE A 151 -15.13 21.93 -1.58
CA ILE A 151 -14.70 22.64 -0.36
C ILE A 151 -15.72 22.39 0.74
N ILE A 152 -15.26 21.82 1.85
CA ILE A 152 -16.07 21.52 3.03
C ILE A 152 -15.42 22.18 4.24
N GLU A 153 -16.25 22.60 5.18
CA GLU A 153 -15.86 23.06 6.50
C GLU A 153 -16.23 21.99 7.53
N GLU A 154 -15.28 21.62 8.38
CA GLU A 154 -15.47 20.62 9.43
C GLU A 154 -14.91 21.13 10.75
N HIS A 155 -15.65 20.83 11.81
CA HIS A 155 -15.33 21.23 13.17
C HIS A 155 -14.76 20.05 13.95
N PHE A 156 -13.68 20.28 14.70
CA PHE A 156 -13.07 19.29 15.56
C PHE A 156 -13.30 19.65 17.02
N ASP A 157 -13.92 18.74 17.77
CA ASP A 157 -14.20 18.94 19.19
C ASP A 157 -13.01 18.53 20.07
N ILE A 158 -11.95 19.33 20.02
CA ILE A 158 -10.77 19.17 20.90
C ILE A 158 -10.76 20.33 21.87
N LYS A 159 -10.61 20.02 23.16
CA LYS A 159 -10.71 20.99 24.26
C LYS A 159 -9.50 20.91 25.18
N ASP A 160 -9.39 21.92 26.04
CA ASP A 160 -8.40 22.00 27.11
C ASP A 160 -6.95 22.02 26.59
N PHE A 161 -6.67 22.93 25.66
CA PHE A 161 -5.31 23.24 25.22
C PHE A 161 -5.07 24.75 25.31
N ASN A 162 -3.83 25.14 25.56
CA ASN A 162 -3.42 26.54 25.62
C ASN A 162 -2.16 26.81 24.77
N ASN A 163 -1.57 25.75 24.20
CA ASN A 163 -0.46 25.80 23.27
C ASN A 163 -0.91 25.24 21.91
N ILE A 164 -0.49 25.88 20.82
CA ILE A 164 -0.63 25.33 19.46
C ILE A 164 0.75 25.03 18.90
N TYR A 165 0.93 23.83 18.35
CA TYR A 165 2.05 23.50 17.50
C TYR A 165 1.55 23.01 16.13
N VAL A 166 1.97 23.69 15.06
CA VAL A 166 1.72 23.29 13.68
C VAL A 166 3.01 22.75 13.08
N SER A 167 2.99 21.47 12.72
CA SER A 167 4.12 20.77 12.08
C SER A 167 4.54 21.44 10.78
N ARG A 168 5.86 21.55 10.54
CA ARG A 168 6.45 22.00 9.25
C ARG A 168 5.99 21.24 8.01
N PHE A 169 5.43 20.04 8.19
CA PHE A 169 4.94 19.21 7.10
C PHE A 169 3.48 19.53 6.72
N VAL A 170 2.85 20.50 7.40
CA VAL A 170 1.53 21.02 7.07
C VAL A 170 1.67 22.46 6.61
N LYS A 171 1.12 22.77 5.43
CA LYS A 171 1.05 24.14 4.93
C LYS A 171 -0.41 24.55 4.80
N PHE A 172 -0.81 25.51 5.62
CA PHE A 172 -2.06 26.23 5.47
C PHE A 172 -1.84 27.48 4.61
N ASP A 173 -2.85 27.88 3.85
CA ASP A 173 -2.85 29.18 3.20
C ASP A 173 -3.04 30.29 4.24
N GLU A 174 -3.87 30.01 5.25
CA GLU A 174 -4.18 30.93 6.34
C GLU A 174 -4.48 30.14 7.63
N ILE A 175 -3.90 30.61 8.73
CA ILE A 175 -4.11 30.13 10.09
C ILE A 175 -4.67 31.30 10.88
N LYS A 176 -5.97 31.27 11.19
CA LYS A 176 -6.62 32.24 12.08
C LYS A 176 -6.63 31.69 13.49
N ILE A 177 -6.08 32.43 14.44
CA ILE A 177 -6.15 32.09 15.86
C ILE A 177 -6.90 33.21 16.56
N ILE A 178 -8.00 32.85 17.22
CA ILE A 178 -8.96 33.76 17.83
C ILE A 178 -9.03 33.43 19.32
N GLN A 179 -8.81 34.44 20.17
CA GLN A 179 -9.08 34.28 21.59
C GLN A 179 -10.58 34.46 21.86
N GLY A 180 -11.20 33.55 22.62
CA GLY A 180 -12.61 33.62 22.96
C GLY A 180 -13.10 32.52 23.90
N ASP A 181 -14.33 32.63 24.40
CA ASP A 181 -14.86 31.83 25.52
C ASP A 181 -15.02 30.32 25.26
N LYS A 182 -14.76 29.85 24.03
CA LYS A 182 -15.03 28.47 23.61
C LYS A 182 -13.87 27.89 22.82
N PHE A 183 -13.68 26.59 22.98
CA PHE A 183 -12.83 25.81 22.09
C PHE A 183 -13.59 25.45 20.82
N ASP A 184 -13.05 25.83 19.66
CA ASP A 184 -13.50 25.37 18.35
C ASP A 184 -12.32 25.33 17.39
N ILE A 185 -12.28 24.31 16.54
CA ILE A 185 -11.28 24.17 15.48
C ILE A 185 -12.05 23.93 14.20
N ALA A 186 -12.14 24.94 13.35
CA ALA A 186 -12.78 24.85 12.04
C ALA A 186 -11.71 24.73 10.95
N VAL A 187 -11.80 23.69 10.13
CA VAL A 187 -10.92 23.51 8.97
C VAL A 187 -11.75 23.62 7.71
N LYS A 188 -11.43 24.61 6.89
CA LYS A 188 -12.06 24.85 5.60
C LYS A 188 -11.09 24.52 4.48
N GLY A 189 -11.47 23.58 3.64
CA GLY A 189 -10.72 23.32 2.43
C GLY A 189 -11.26 22.20 1.58
N SER A 190 -10.59 21.94 0.46
CA SER A 190 -10.95 20.82 -0.40
C SER A 190 -10.86 19.51 0.38
N GLN A 191 -11.79 18.57 0.13
CA GLN A 191 -11.75 17.27 0.77
C GLN A 191 -10.39 16.58 0.56
N TYR A 192 -9.76 16.79 -0.59
CA TYR A 192 -8.41 16.28 -0.91
C TYR A 192 -7.31 16.90 -0.06
N ALA A 193 -7.35 18.22 0.17
CA ALA A 193 -6.35 18.92 0.99
C ALA A 193 -6.44 18.58 2.49
N ARG A 194 -7.57 18.02 2.91
CA ARG A 194 -7.85 17.64 4.31
C ARG A 194 -7.52 16.18 4.61
N ILE A 195 -7.32 15.32 3.61
CA ILE A 195 -6.94 13.92 3.82
C ILE A 195 -5.67 13.87 4.68
N GLY A 196 -5.65 12.99 5.68
CA GLY A 196 -4.55 12.78 6.63
C GLY A 196 -4.10 13.99 7.42
N LEU A 197 -4.87 15.08 7.46
CA LEU A 197 -4.71 16.09 8.49
C LEU A 197 -5.17 15.49 9.83
N ASP A 198 -4.32 15.61 10.84
CA ASP A 198 -4.53 15.02 12.15
C ASP A 198 -4.37 16.07 13.26
N PHE A 199 -5.20 15.94 14.28
CA PHE A 199 -5.29 16.84 15.40
C PHE A 199 -5.17 16.03 16.68
N GLU A 200 -4.01 16.14 17.34
CA GLU A 200 -3.68 15.36 18.51
C GLU A 200 -3.36 16.27 19.69
N ARG A 201 -3.84 15.94 20.89
CA ARG A 201 -3.42 16.64 22.10
C ARG A 201 -2.16 15.98 22.68
N ILE A 202 -1.05 16.70 22.66
CA ILE A 202 0.22 16.29 23.27
C ILE A 202 0.38 16.98 24.63
N ASP A 203 0.81 16.21 25.64
CA ASP A 203 1.17 16.68 26.99
C ASP A 203 0.09 17.54 27.68
N ASP A 204 -1.18 17.16 27.55
CA ASP A 204 -2.38 17.75 28.19
C ASP A 204 -2.63 19.26 27.95
N LYS A 205 -1.76 19.93 27.20
CA LYS A 205 -1.79 21.38 27.01
C LYS A 205 -1.55 21.82 25.58
N THR A 206 -1.02 20.95 24.72
CA THR A 206 -0.62 21.31 23.35
C THR A 206 -1.51 20.66 22.32
N LEU A 207 -2.15 21.48 21.49
CA LEU A 207 -2.77 21.02 20.26
C LEU A 207 -1.68 20.85 19.20
N PHE A 208 -1.43 19.61 18.80
CA PHE A 208 -0.53 19.24 17.73
C PHE A 208 -1.30 19.04 16.43
N ILE A 209 -1.02 19.90 15.45
CA ILE A 209 -1.59 19.82 14.11
C ILE A 209 -0.51 19.28 13.18
N LYS A 210 -0.74 18.09 12.62
CA LYS A 210 0.22 17.41 11.74
C LYS A 210 -0.47 16.74 10.56
N ARG A 211 0.32 16.33 9.57
CA ARG A 211 -0.10 15.26 8.65
C ARG A 211 0.18 13.93 9.34
N SER A 212 -0.70 12.97 9.11
CA SER A 212 -0.46 11.55 9.38
C SER A 212 0.93 11.17 8.85
N GLU A 213 1.72 10.50 9.69
CA GLU A 213 3.08 10.05 9.36
C GLU A 213 3.11 9.19 8.09
N LEU A 214 2.00 8.51 7.80
CA LEU A 214 1.86 7.62 6.64
C LEU A 214 1.57 8.41 5.35
N GLU A 215 0.82 9.51 5.39
CA GLU A 215 0.63 10.35 4.19
C GLU A 215 1.85 11.14 3.79
N THR A 216 2.62 11.59 4.79
CA THR A 216 3.92 12.24 4.57
C THR A 216 4.85 11.35 3.73
N TYR A 217 4.62 10.03 3.75
CA TYR A 217 5.39 9.03 3.02
C TYR A 217 4.84 8.68 1.62
N TYR A 218 3.52 8.84 1.38
CA TYR A 218 2.86 8.31 0.15
C TYR A 218 2.23 9.35 -0.77
N ASN A 219 1.94 10.58 -0.32
CA ASN A 219 1.25 11.61 -1.13
C ASN A 219 2.19 12.55 -1.89
N THR A 220 3.44 12.14 -2.12
CA THR A 220 4.37 12.86 -3.00
C THR A 220 4.18 12.39 -4.45
N GLU A 221 3.96 13.31 -5.38
CA GLU A 221 4.19 13.07 -6.82
C GLU A 221 5.66 12.69 -7.14
N ILE A 222 6.53 12.69 -6.13
CA ILE A 222 7.96 12.41 -6.22
C ILE A 222 8.33 11.37 -5.16
N TRP A 223 8.27 10.10 -5.54
CA TRP A 223 8.86 8.98 -4.80
C TRP A 223 10.37 9.18 -4.66
N THR A 224 10.83 9.88 -3.62
CA THR A 224 12.26 9.85 -3.23
C THR A 224 12.40 9.99 -1.71
N MET A 225 13.03 9.00 -1.09
CA MET A 225 13.55 9.02 0.29
C MET A 225 14.57 10.15 0.54
N GLU A 226 14.94 10.94 -0.47
CA GLU A 226 15.99 11.95 -0.43
C GLU A 226 15.53 13.34 0.05
N ASN A 227 14.23 13.54 0.29
CA ASN A 227 13.67 14.85 0.66
C ASN A 227 13.25 14.96 2.13
N ARG A 228 14.14 14.60 3.06
CA ARG A 228 13.95 14.95 4.49
C ARG A 228 13.91 16.47 4.74
N ASP A 229 14.43 17.25 3.80
CA ASP A 229 14.64 18.70 3.94
C ASP A 229 13.83 19.56 2.95
N ALA A 230 13.02 18.96 2.07
CA ALA A 230 12.15 19.73 1.19
C ALA A 230 10.82 20.02 1.88
N LEU A 231 10.60 21.31 2.19
CA LEU A 231 9.34 21.85 2.65
C LEU A 231 8.23 21.49 1.65
N PHE A 232 7.18 20.82 2.10
CA PHE A 232 6.00 20.55 1.30
C PHE A 232 5.21 21.84 1.09
N PRO A 233 5.07 22.38 -0.14
CA PRO A 233 3.92 23.19 -0.44
C PRO A 233 2.72 22.23 -0.51
N ALA A 234 1.77 22.35 0.42
CA ALA A 234 0.46 21.72 0.23
C ALA A 234 -0.04 22.14 -1.15
N GLY A 235 -0.01 21.19 -2.09
CA GLY A 235 -0.45 21.39 -3.44
C GLY A 235 -1.97 21.46 -3.44
N THR A 236 -2.51 22.64 -3.15
CA THR A 236 -3.76 23.22 -3.65
C THR A 236 -4.10 24.41 -2.78
N LYS A 237 -4.33 25.55 -3.42
CA LYS A 237 -4.98 26.71 -2.80
C LYS A 237 -6.29 26.25 -2.13
N HIS A 238 -6.66 26.87 -1.02
CA HIS A 238 -7.85 26.65 -0.19
C HIS A 238 -7.71 25.67 0.99
N LEU A 239 -6.64 25.72 1.80
CA LEU A 239 -6.65 25.12 3.15
C LEU A 239 -6.50 26.21 4.22
N VAL A 240 -7.62 26.54 4.87
CA VAL A 240 -7.70 27.54 5.95
C VAL A 240 -8.08 26.83 7.24
N ILE A 241 -7.44 27.21 8.32
CA ILE A 241 -7.79 26.75 9.66
C ILE A 241 -8.11 27.94 10.55
N GLU A 242 -9.16 27.81 11.33
CA GLU A 242 -9.57 28.74 12.37
C GLU A 242 -9.59 28.01 13.71
N ILE A 243 -8.86 28.55 14.69
CA ILE A 243 -8.74 27.98 16.03
C ILE A 243 -9.22 29.03 17.02
N THR A 244 -10.31 28.73 17.73
CA THR A 244 -10.80 29.54 18.84
C THR A 244 -10.45 28.86 20.17
N MET A 245 -9.86 29.60 21.10
CA MET A 245 -9.59 29.11 22.46
C MET A 245 -9.59 30.24 23.52
N PRO A 246 -9.85 29.93 24.80
CA PRO A 246 -9.91 30.94 25.86
C PRO A 246 -8.55 31.55 26.21
N ASP A 247 -7.53 30.70 26.39
CA ASP A 247 -6.21 31.11 26.87
C ASP A 247 -5.13 30.66 25.90
N ILE A 248 -4.22 31.57 25.54
CA ILE A 248 -3.16 31.33 24.57
C ILE A 248 -1.80 31.58 25.25
N GLU A 249 -1.09 30.51 25.59
CA GLU A 249 0.25 30.58 26.21
C GLU A 249 1.37 30.55 25.17
N LYS A 250 1.24 29.73 24.12
CA LYS A 250 2.30 29.53 23.12
C LYS A 250 1.75 29.16 21.76
N ILE A 251 2.30 29.76 20.71
CA ILE A 251 2.03 29.41 19.31
C ILE A 251 3.36 29.10 18.62
N GLU A 252 3.54 27.88 18.16
CA GLU A 252 4.69 27.44 17.37
C GLU A 252 4.20 26.98 15.99
N ILE A 253 4.60 27.71 14.95
CA ILE A 253 4.18 27.45 13.59
C ILE A 253 5.41 27.46 12.70
N GLU A 254 5.69 26.31 12.08
CA GLU A 254 6.84 26.14 11.20
C GLU A 254 6.47 26.31 9.70
N GLY A 255 5.20 26.65 9.38
CA GLY A 255 4.74 26.97 8.02
C GLY A 255 3.32 27.54 7.93
N GLY A 256 3.10 28.55 7.07
CA GLY A 256 1.79 29.20 6.81
C GLY A 256 1.75 30.70 7.14
N HIS A 257 0.73 31.41 6.67
CA HIS A 257 0.45 32.79 7.08
C HIS A 257 -0.47 32.78 8.30
N ILE A 258 -0.11 33.53 9.35
CA ILE A 258 -0.83 33.55 10.62
C ILE A 258 -1.57 34.89 10.75
N GLU A 259 -2.85 34.83 11.09
CA GLU A 259 -3.64 35.97 11.53
C GLU A 259 -4.05 35.75 12.98
N LEU A 260 -3.76 36.74 13.82
CA LEU A 260 -4.06 36.75 15.24
C LEU A 260 -5.17 37.77 15.49
N ALA A 261 -6.31 37.35 16.05
CA ALA A 261 -7.45 38.21 16.34
C ALA A 261 -7.90 38.14 17.81
N ASN A 262 -8.35 39.28 18.34
CA ASN A 262 -8.94 39.43 19.68
C ASN A 262 -8.04 39.10 20.87
N PHE A 263 -6.73 39.34 20.74
CA PHE A 263 -5.80 39.13 21.86
C PHE A 263 -5.95 40.24 22.90
N GLU A 264 -6.23 39.85 24.15
CA GLU A 264 -6.04 40.73 25.29
C GLU A 264 -4.53 40.84 25.55
N VAL A 265 -3.96 42.01 25.25
CA VAL A 265 -2.54 42.30 25.51
C VAL A 265 -2.43 42.80 26.94
N ASP A 266 -2.00 41.94 27.85
CA ASP A 266 -1.45 42.33 29.17
C ASP A 266 0.06 42.61 29.09
#